data_AF-A0A239C070-F1
#
_entry.id   AF-A0A239C070-F1
#
_cell.length_a   1.000
_cell.length_b   1.000
_cell.length_c   1.000
_cell.angle_alpha   90.00
_cell.angle_beta   90.00
_cell.angle_gamma   90.00
#
_symmetry.space_group_name_H-M   'P 1'
#
loop_
_entity.id
_entity.type
_entity.pdbx_description
1 polymer ?
#
loop_
_entity_poly.entity_id
_entity_poly.type
_entity_poly.pdbx_seq_one_letter_code
_entity_poly.pdbx_strand_id
1 'polypeptide(L)'
;MHPPALWDWETGQRVILGSLERPEGVAWLEEFHVSPDGERVGVIVGLEEGGAGVLVNGEAWEGSFDKAWLPQFSPDGRFTAIVQQDGVWTLAVDGETWEESFDYLWGTRFSEAGDVIAACIQNGGEYGVCTDGTPWETLFETGSQCALSADGKSSALVVQLESLKPADTEAFQKGVFGVAVNGQAWEKQFVNCWTPAFDAQGQRVAAQARTSLYDYTIVVDGTPWSESYGCVWEPRFNPASGKVVAPVRLASGWGMAQDGQIIWEPKFVQCWNHVISQDGKTIAAIVAPEFGCFSVAVNGQSWSLRFPVVTDLVVSRDGATVAALGCVDNDDWQVLVNGRAWSGVWDMAWTPVLSAAGGHVAVKVRKGKRESVVVDGKPYSRDFDQVFAPAFSQDGKKLLIRGIDKGSVVRIVADVGQA
;
A
#
# COMPACT_ATOMS: atom_id res chain seq x y z
N MET A 1 11.21 3.84 7.19
CA MET A 1 10.86 3.77 8.60
C MET A 1 12.00 4.45 9.31
N HIS A 2 11.76 5.55 10.05
CA HIS A 2 12.56 5.73 11.26
C HIS A 2 12.38 4.42 12.00
N PRO A 3 13.42 3.56 12.09
CA PRO A 3 13.20 2.19 12.50
C PRO A 3 12.49 2.22 13.86
N PRO A 4 11.45 1.40 14.10
CA PRO A 4 10.70 1.45 15.35
C PRO A 4 11.63 1.34 16.57
N ALA A 5 12.80 0.72 16.41
CA ALA A 5 13.89 0.71 17.38
C ALA A 5 14.36 2.09 17.90
N LEU A 6 14.16 3.17 17.15
CA LEU A 6 14.53 4.54 17.50
C LEU A 6 13.38 5.35 18.10
N TRP A 7 12.15 4.82 18.09
CA TRP A 7 11.01 5.51 18.68
C TRP A 7 11.06 5.44 20.20
N ASP A 8 10.41 6.40 20.85
CA ASP A 8 10.28 6.41 22.30
C ASP A 8 9.20 5.41 22.76
N TRP A 9 9.64 4.27 23.31
CA TRP A 9 8.75 3.23 23.85
C TRP A 9 8.52 3.33 25.37
N GLU A 10 8.80 4.49 25.97
CA GLU A 10 8.42 4.74 27.36
C GLU A 10 6.90 4.60 27.52
N THR A 11 6.49 3.76 28.47
CA THR A 11 5.08 3.45 28.70
C THR A 11 4.36 4.63 29.30
N GLY A 12 3.18 4.94 28.78
CA GLY A 12 2.38 6.06 29.23
C GLY A 12 1.63 6.73 28.09
N GLN A 13 1.00 7.85 28.43
CA GLN A 13 0.26 8.68 27.49
C GLN A 13 0.90 10.06 27.39
N ARG A 14 0.98 10.58 26.17
CA ARG A 14 1.31 11.97 25.86
C ARG A 14 0.18 12.60 25.05
N VAL A 15 -0.02 13.90 25.25
CA VAL A 15 -0.89 14.73 24.41
C VAL A 15 0.01 15.42 23.40
N ILE A 16 -0.21 15.14 22.11
CA ILE A 16 0.60 15.64 21.00
C ILE A 16 0.05 16.96 20.48
N LEU A 17 -1.27 17.04 20.40
CA LEU A 17 -1.99 18.27 20.09
C LEU A 17 -3.21 18.38 20.99
N GLY A 18 -3.28 19.47 21.77
CA GLY A 18 -4.28 19.63 22.82
C GLY A 18 -5.69 19.94 22.31
N SER A 19 -5.82 20.54 21.12
CA SER A 19 -7.10 20.90 20.51
C SER A 19 -7.05 20.72 19.00
N LEU A 20 -8.10 20.13 18.44
CA LEU A 20 -8.36 20.04 17.01
C LEU A 20 -9.30 21.16 16.52
N GLU A 21 -9.54 22.18 17.34
CA GLU A 21 -10.35 23.32 16.95
C GLU A 21 -9.72 24.05 15.77
N ARG A 22 -10.58 24.50 14.85
CA ARG A 22 -10.18 25.26 13.68
C ARG A 22 -9.56 26.60 14.10
N PRO A 23 -8.31 26.89 13.72
CA PRO A 23 -7.67 28.17 14.03
C PRO A 23 -8.36 29.38 13.38
N GLU A 24 -8.04 30.58 13.86
CA GLU A 24 -8.43 31.83 13.20
C GLU A 24 -7.79 31.94 11.81
N GLY A 25 -8.49 32.52 10.83
CA GLY A 25 -8.03 32.63 9.44
C GLY A 25 -8.11 31.33 8.62
N VAL A 26 -8.56 30.23 9.23
CA VAL A 26 -8.81 28.94 8.56
C VAL A 26 -10.29 28.77 8.29
N ALA A 27 -10.65 28.60 7.03
CA ALA A 27 -12.02 28.36 6.58
C ALA A 27 -12.48 26.92 6.85
N TRP A 28 -11.59 25.93 6.67
CA TRP A 28 -11.89 24.52 6.88
C TRP A 28 -10.60 23.69 7.08
N LEU A 29 -10.74 22.49 7.66
CA LEU A 29 -9.67 21.52 7.90
C LEU A 29 -9.97 20.22 7.13
N GLU A 30 -8.96 19.60 6.52
CA GLU A 30 -9.03 18.19 6.07
C GLU A 30 -8.99 17.20 7.26
N GLU A 31 -9.00 15.90 6.96
CA GLU A 31 -8.66 14.83 7.93
C GLU A 31 -7.24 15.01 8.50
N PHE A 32 -7.07 14.69 9.78
CA PHE A 32 -5.77 14.73 10.45
C PHE A 32 -4.96 13.46 10.17
N HIS A 33 -3.68 13.63 9.92
CA HIS A 33 -2.72 12.55 9.70
C HIS A 33 -1.73 12.50 10.87
N VAL A 34 -1.35 11.31 11.32
CA VAL A 34 -0.38 11.15 12.39
C VAL A 34 0.85 10.40 11.88
N SER A 35 2.02 10.89 12.27
CA SER A 35 3.32 10.30 11.98
C SER A 35 3.47 8.85 12.47
N PRO A 36 4.38 8.06 11.86
CA PRO A 36 4.64 6.68 12.27
C PRO A 36 5.07 6.49 13.73
N ASP A 37 5.75 7.44 14.35
CA ASP A 37 6.13 7.39 15.76
C ASP A 37 5.06 7.96 16.71
N GLY A 38 4.09 8.70 16.15
CA GLY A 38 3.02 9.35 16.88
C GLY A 38 3.38 10.69 17.50
N GLU A 39 4.51 11.31 17.14
CA GLU A 39 4.98 12.57 17.75
C GLU A 39 4.58 13.82 16.95
N ARG A 40 4.10 13.63 15.73
CA ARG A 40 3.61 14.69 14.82
C ARG A 40 2.20 14.40 14.31
N VAL A 41 1.37 15.43 14.24
CA VAL A 41 0.08 15.45 13.54
C VAL A 41 0.10 16.53 12.46
N GLY A 42 -0.32 16.19 11.24
CA GLY A 42 -0.35 17.09 10.09
C GLY A 42 -1.75 17.21 9.51
N VAL A 43 -2.10 18.37 8.98
CA VAL A 43 -3.40 18.62 8.33
C VAL A 43 -3.27 19.69 7.24
N ILE A 44 -3.99 19.50 6.13
CA ILE A 44 -4.19 20.54 5.11
C ILE A 44 -5.36 21.42 5.52
N VAL A 45 -5.21 22.73 5.33
CA VAL A 45 -6.23 23.72 5.70
C VAL A 45 -6.59 24.60 4.52
N GLY A 46 -7.87 24.96 4.41
CA GLY A 46 -8.31 26.02 3.51
C GLY A 46 -8.26 27.36 4.21
N LEU A 47 -7.64 28.36 3.59
CA LEU A 47 -7.49 29.70 4.18
C LEU A 47 -8.72 30.57 3.86
N GLU A 48 -9.11 31.45 4.79
CA GLU A 48 -10.24 32.38 4.57
C GLU A 48 -9.96 33.39 3.45
N GLU A 49 -8.70 33.79 3.28
CA GLU A 49 -8.25 34.67 2.20
C GLU A 49 -8.14 33.95 0.84
N GLY A 50 -8.35 32.64 0.82
CA GLY A 50 -8.23 31.77 -0.36
C GLY A 50 -6.92 30.98 -0.38
N GLY A 51 -6.92 29.88 -1.14
CA GLY A 51 -5.80 28.95 -1.22
C GLY A 51 -5.77 27.93 -0.07
N ALA A 52 -4.65 27.23 0.04
CA ALA A 52 -4.40 26.18 1.00
C ALA A 52 -3.15 26.47 1.84
N GLY A 53 -3.19 26.05 3.10
CA GLY A 53 -2.05 25.98 4.00
C GLY A 53 -1.87 24.58 4.56
N VAL A 54 -0.82 24.40 5.34
CA VAL A 54 -0.53 23.13 6.03
C VAL A 54 -0.15 23.43 7.46
N LEU A 55 -0.73 22.69 8.41
CA LEU A 55 -0.38 22.77 9.83
C LEU A 55 0.27 21.46 10.27
N VAL A 56 1.35 21.55 11.03
CA VAL A 56 1.96 20.41 11.74
C VAL A 56 2.03 20.75 13.23
N ASN A 57 1.43 19.91 14.08
CA ASN A 57 1.28 20.15 15.52
C ASN A 57 0.65 21.52 15.84
N GLY A 58 -0.19 22.03 14.94
CA GLY A 58 -0.84 23.35 15.06
C GLY A 58 0.00 24.52 14.55
N GLU A 59 1.25 24.30 14.15
CA GLU A 59 2.13 25.31 13.57
C GLU A 59 2.01 25.30 12.04
N ALA A 60 1.88 26.48 11.43
CA ALA A 60 1.77 26.60 9.99
C ALA A 60 3.14 26.45 9.30
N TRP A 61 3.16 25.77 8.16
CA TRP A 61 4.27 25.91 7.21
C TRP A 61 4.37 27.37 6.73
N GLU A 62 5.58 27.77 6.32
CA GLU A 62 5.79 29.10 5.76
C GLU A 62 5.12 29.21 4.38
N GLY A 63 4.39 30.30 4.17
CA GLY A 63 3.70 30.57 2.90
C GLY A 63 2.35 29.87 2.73
N SER A 64 1.79 29.99 1.54
CA SER A 64 0.54 29.36 1.13
C SER A 64 0.65 28.81 -0.29
N PHE A 65 -0.33 27.99 -0.65
CA PHE A 65 -0.42 27.33 -1.95
C PHE A 65 -1.77 27.64 -2.60
N ASP A 66 -1.86 27.56 -3.92
CA ASP A 66 -3.15 27.65 -4.62
C ASP A 66 -4.05 26.48 -4.22
N LYS A 67 -3.46 25.28 -4.12
CA LYS A 67 -4.09 24.02 -3.72
C LYS A 67 -3.08 23.12 -3.03
N ALA A 68 -3.58 22.23 -2.19
CA ALA A 68 -2.82 21.13 -1.62
C ALA A 68 -3.70 19.86 -1.55
N TRP A 69 -3.13 18.69 -1.83
CA TRP A 69 -3.83 17.41 -1.70
C TRP A 69 -2.88 16.28 -1.29
N LEU A 70 -3.46 15.10 -1.02
CA LEU A 70 -2.75 13.87 -0.64
C LEU A 70 -1.73 14.06 0.50
N PRO A 71 -2.15 14.62 1.66
CA PRO A 71 -1.28 14.73 2.81
C PRO A 71 -0.93 13.35 3.35
N GLN A 72 0.35 13.10 3.58
CA GLN A 72 0.80 11.87 4.23
C GLN A 72 2.16 12.05 4.90
N PHE A 73 2.36 11.33 5.99
CA PHE A 73 3.69 11.15 6.56
C PHE A 73 4.43 10.04 5.82
N SER A 74 5.69 10.30 5.45
CA SER A 74 6.62 9.27 5.03
C SER A 74 6.94 8.32 6.19
N PRO A 75 7.43 7.10 5.92
CA PRO A 75 7.86 6.16 6.96
C PRO A 75 8.95 6.71 7.90
N ASP A 76 9.76 7.69 7.48
CA ASP A 76 10.73 8.40 8.32
C ASP A 76 10.17 9.63 9.01
N GLY A 77 8.85 9.87 8.94
CA GLY A 77 8.17 10.89 9.75
C GLY A 77 8.19 12.30 9.18
N ARG A 78 8.65 12.50 7.94
CA ARG A 78 8.48 13.77 7.20
C ARG A 78 7.05 13.91 6.69
N PHE A 79 6.44 15.09 6.84
CA PHE A 79 5.10 15.33 6.35
C PHE A 79 5.14 15.85 4.91
N THR A 80 4.35 15.25 4.03
CA THR A 80 4.34 15.59 2.60
C THR A 80 2.95 15.98 2.15
N ALA A 81 2.88 16.89 1.20
CA ALA A 81 1.66 17.22 0.46
C ALA A 81 2.03 17.55 -0.98
N ILE A 82 1.17 17.18 -1.92
CA ILE A 82 1.30 17.65 -3.29
C ILE A 82 0.63 19.02 -3.35
N VAL A 83 1.34 20.02 -3.84
CA VAL A 83 0.92 21.42 -3.79
C VAL A 83 0.96 22.05 -5.16
N GLN A 84 0.10 23.05 -5.38
CA GLN A 84 0.06 23.86 -6.59
C GLN A 84 0.51 25.28 -6.28
N GLN A 85 1.41 25.83 -7.09
CA GLN A 85 1.83 27.23 -7.08
C GLN A 85 1.89 27.74 -8.51
N ASP A 86 1.32 28.93 -8.76
CA ASP A 86 1.28 29.57 -10.08
C ASP A 86 0.73 28.64 -11.19
N GLY A 87 -0.21 27.76 -10.82
CA GLY A 87 -0.85 26.82 -11.74
C GLY A 87 -0.08 25.52 -12.03
N VAL A 88 1.14 25.33 -11.51
CA VAL A 88 1.93 24.09 -11.68
C VAL A 88 2.07 23.31 -10.37
N TRP A 89 2.27 22.00 -10.46
CA TRP A 89 2.30 21.09 -9.31
C TRP A 89 3.72 20.72 -8.91
N THR A 90 3.96 20.64 -7.60
CA THR A 90 5.20 20.12 -7.02
C THR A 90 4.90 19.37 -5.72
N LEU A 91 5.90 18.73 -5.13
CA LEU A 91 5.78 18.10 -3.81
C LEU A 91 6.40 19.00 -2.75
N ALA A 92 5.66 19.27 -1.68
CA ALA A 92 6.19 19.88 -0.46
C ALA A 92 6.51 18.79 0.57
N VAL A 93 7.68 18.90 1.21
CA VAL A 93 8.19 18.00 2.25
C VAL A 93 8.62 18.86 3.43
N ASP A 94 7.93 18.73 4.56
CA ASP A 94 8.17 19.52 5.78
C ASP A 94 8.25 21.04 5.55
N GLY A 95 7.45 21.55 4.61
CA GLY A 95 7.36 22.98 4.27
C GLY A 95 8.22 23.41 3.09
N GLU A 96 9.16 22.57 2.64
CA GLU A 96 10.03 22.87 1.51
C GLU A 96 9.51 22.20 0.23
N THR A 97 9.38 22.95 -0.87
CA THR A 97 8.99 22.40 -2.17
C THR A 97 10.19 21.85 -2.91
N TRP A 98 10.00 20.81 -3.73
CA TRP A 98 10.98 20.48 -4.77
C TRP A 98 11.20 21.68 -5.69
N GLU A 99 12.43 21.82 -6.21
CA GLU A 99 12.78 22.89 -7.16
C GLU A 99 12.02 22.76 -8.48
N GLU A 100 11.81 21.52 -8.93
CA GLU A 100 11.07 21.21 -10.15
C GLU A 100 9.55 21.26 -9.93
N SER A 101 8.83 21.65 -10.98
CA SER A 101 7.36 21.66 -11.04
C SER A 101 6.87 21.06 -12.35
N PHE A 102 5.61 20.59 -12.34
CA PHE A 102 5.06 19.73 -13.38
C PHE A 102 3.61 20.14 -13.72
N ASP A 103 3.17 19.81 -14.93
CA ASP A 103 1.76 20.02 -15.33
C ASP A 103 0.80 19.24 -14.42
N TYR A 104 1.20 18.02 -14.01
CA TYR A 104 0.51 17.24 -12.99
C TYR A 104 1.49 16.40 -12.17
N LEU A 105 1.17 16.19 -10.90
CA LEU A 105 1.89 15.29 -9.98
C LEU A 105 0.89 14.50 -9.14
N TRP A 106 1.09 13.20 -9.01
CA TRP A 106 0.20 12.32 -8.23
C TRP A 106 0.93 11.09 -7.68
N GLY A 107 0.26 10.39 -6.76
CA GLY A 107 0.70 9.08 -6.29
C GLY A 107 2.06 9.11 -5.61
N THR A 108 2.24 10.02 -4.64
CA THR A 108 3.43 10.09 -3.78
C THR A 108 3.70 8.74 -3.13
N ARG A 109 4.94 8.26 -3.24
CA ARG A 109 5.46 6.96 -2.79
C ARG A 109 6.73 7.15 -1.99
N PHE A 110 7.03 6.17 -1.15
CA PHE A 110 8.19 6.18 -0.27
C PHE A 110 8.95 4.87 -0.38
N SER A 111 10.29 4.93 -0.23
CA SER A 111 11.06 3.73 0.12
C SER A 111 10.56 3.13 1.45
N GLU A 112 10.87 1.86 1.72
CA GLU A 112 10.57 1.24 3.01
C GLU A 112 11.25 2.01 4.16
N ALA A 113 12.44 2.57 3.90
CA ALA A 113 13.18 3.45 4.80
C ALA A 113 12.59 4.88 4.88
N GLY A 114 11.77 5.30 3.93
CA GLY A 114 11.11 6.61 3.90
C GLY A 114 12.02 7.78 3.55
N ASP A 115 13.32 7.52 3.41
CA ASP A 115 14.37 8.48 3.07
C ASP A 115 14.31 8.93 1.61
N VAL A 116 13.74 8.11 0.72
CA VAL A 116 13.48 8.42 -0.68
C VAL A 116 12.00 8.65 -0.92
N ILE A 117 11.66 9.74 -1.60
CA ILE A 117 10.30 10.12 -1.96
C ILE A 117 10.17 10.17 -3.48
N ALA A 118 9.18 9.48 -4.04
CA ALA A 118 8.91 9.50 -5.48
C ALA A 118 7.47 9.90 -5.76
N ALA A 119 7.20 10.49 -6.93
CA ALA A 119 5.86 10.78 -7.39
C ALA A 119 5.75 10.55 -8.90
N CYS A 120 4.55 10.18 -9.36
CA CYS A 120 4.26 10.15 -10.79
C CYS A 120 4.09 11.59 -11.28
N ILE A 121 4.63 11.88 -12.46
CA ILE A 121 4.54 13.20 -13.07
C ILE A 121 3.95 13.10 -14.47
N GLN A 122 3.32 14.20 -14.89
CA GLN A 122 3.12 14.53 -16.29
C GLN A 122 3.74 15.91 -16.55
N ASN A 123 4.51 16.03 -17.63
CA ASN A 123 5.06 17.29 -18.08
C ASN A 123 5.08 17.33 -19.61
N GLY A 124 4.54 18.39 -20.22
CA GLY A 124 4.44 18.50 -21.68
C GLY A 124 3.55 17.42 -22.31
N GLY A 125 2.63 16.82 -21.55
CA GLY A 125 1.80 15.70 -21.99
C GLY A 125 2.47 14.32 -21.91
N GLU A 126 3.74 14.24 -21.47
CA GLU A 126 4.48 13.00 -21.28
C GLU A 126 4.57 12.62 -19.79
N TYR A 127 4.72 11.33 -19.51
CA TYR A 127 4.58 10.74 -18.18
C TYR A 127 5.90 10.12 -17.73
N GLY A 128 6.17 10.20 -16.43
CA GLY A 128 7.34 9.58 -15.81
C GLY A 128 7.23 9.53 -14.29
N VAL A 129 8.38 9.32 -13.65
CA VAL A 129 8.50 9.37 -12.19
C VAL A 129 9.56 10.41 -11.83
N CYS A 130 9.25 11.22 -10.83
CA CYS A 130 10.20 12.12 -10.18
C CYS A 130 10.59 11.53 -8.82
N THR A 131 11.89 11.39 -8.57
CA THR A 131 12.44 10.84 -7.33
C THR A 131 13.32 11.89 -6.67
N ASP A 132 12.98 12.29 -5.45
CA ASP A 132 13.62 13.36 -4.69
C ASP A 132 13.87 14.62 -5.53
N GLY A 133 12.82 15.07 -6.24
CA GLY A 133 12.87 16.26 -7.09
C GLY A 133 13.56 16.04 -8.46
N THR A 134 14.10 14.86 -8.74
CA THR A 134 14.74 14.53 -10.02
C THR A 134 13.80 13.72 -10.92
N PRO A 135 13.29 14.28 -12.04
CA PRO A 135 12.50 13.52 -13.01
C PRO A 135 13.34 12.52 -13.80
N TRP A 136 12.72 11.47 -14.30
CA TRP A 136 13.34 10.59 -15.32
C TRP A 136 13.82 11.39 -16.53
N GLU A 137 14.98 11.01 -17.08
CA GLU A 137 15.53 11.62 -18.30
C GLU A 137 14.65 11.35 -19.54
N THR A 138 13.91 10.23 -19.55
CA THR A 138 12.99 9.84 -20.63
C THR A 138 11.58 9.71 -20.08
N LEU A 139 10.66 10.46 -20.69
CA LEU A 139 9.23 10.39 -20.43
C LEU A 139 8.52 9.64 -21.57
N PHE A 140 7.27 9.25 -21.35
CA PHE A 140 6.50 8.43 -22.29
C PHE A 140 5.12 9.04 -22.55
N GLU A 141 4.51 8.80 -23.72
CA GLU A 141 3.16 9.30 -24.05
C GLU A 141 2.07 8.86 -23.05
N THR A 142 2.32 7.75 -22.34
CA THR A 142 1.46 7.26 -21.27
C THR A 142 2.30 6.71 -20.12
N GLY A 143 1.76 6.78 -18.91
CA GLY A 143 2.39 6.19 -17.73
C GLY A 143 1.33 5.81 -16.70
N SER A 144 1.33 4.55 -16.28
CA SER A 144 0.39 4.05 -15.28
C SER A 144 1.02 2.96 -14.40
N GLN A 145 0.30 2.55 -13.34
CA GLN A 145 0.71 1.41 -12.49
C GLN A 145 2.12 1.58 -11.91
N CYS A 146 2.40 2.76 -11.35
CA CYS A 146 3.71 3.07 -10.79
C CYS A 146 4.10 2.12 -9.66
N ALA A 147 5.34 1.63 -9.72
CA ALA A 147 5.98 0.86 -8.67
C ALA A 147 7.28 1.52 -8.25
N LEU A 148 7.61 1.41 -6.97
CA LEU A 148 8.87 1.84 -6.38
C LEU A 148 9.48 0.64 -5.66
N SER A 149 10.76 0.40 -5.90
CA SER A 149 11.55 -0.60 -5.18
C SER A 149 11.66 -0.28 -3.69
N ALA A 150 11.90 -1.30 -2.85
CA ALA A 150 11.91 -1.14 -1.40
C ALA A 150 12.95 -0.13 -0.91
N ASP A 151 14.10 0.00 -1.58
CA ASP A 151 15.13 0.98 -1.25
C ASP A 151 14.94 2.34 -1.94
N GLY A 152 13.89 2.48 -2.76
CA GLY A 152 13.56 3.71 -3.47
C GLY A 152 14.41 4.00 -4.72
N LYS A 153 15.43 3.21 -5.03
CA LYS A 153 16.40 3.55 -6.10
C LYS A 153 15.91 3.23 -7.51
N SER A 154 14.95 2.32 -7.62
CA SER A 154 14.31 1.95 -8.88
C SER A 154 12.82 2.23 -8.84
N SER A 155 12.30 2.79 -9.92
CA SER A 155 10.87 2.96 -10.16
C SER A 155 10.47 2.40 -11.53
N ALA A 156 9.20 2.04 -11.68
CA ALA A 156 8.68 1.47 -12.93
C ALA A 156 7.28 1.98 -13.27
N LEU A 157 6.97 2.06 -14.56
CA LEU A 157 5.65 2.38 -15.12
C LEU A 157 5.27 1.38 -16.21
N VAL A 158 3.98 1.10 -16.35
CA VAL A 158 3.44 0.57 -17.61
C VAL A 158 3.29 1.73 -18.59
N VAL A 159 3.87 1.57 -19.77
CA VAL A 159 3.97 2.62 -20.80
C VAL A 159 3.55 2.09 -22.16
N GLN A 160 3.18 3.00 -23.05
CA GLN A 160 3.12 2.73 -24.49
C GLN A 160 4.51 2.90 -25.11
N LEU A 161 4.90 1.93 -25.92
CA LEU A 161 6.15 1.87 -26.67
C LEU A 161 5.99 2.41 -28.10
N GLU A 162 4.75 2.52 -28.57
CA GLU A 162 4.38 3.09 -29.86
C GLU A 162 3.07 3.89 -29.73
N SER A 163 2.99 5.02 -30.43
CA SER A 163 1.80 5.85 -30.45
C SER A 163 0.64 5.17 -31.19
N LEU A 164 -0.56 5.24 -30.63
CA LEU A 164 -1.78 4.76 -31.29
C LEU A 164 -2.59 5.91 -31.86
N LYS A 165 -3.03 5.78 -33.12
CA LYS A 165 -4.04 6.69 -33.67
C LYS A 165 -5.39 6.43 -33.00
N PRO A 166 -6.29 7.43 -32.93
CA PRO A 166 -7.65 7.22 -32.46
C PRO A 166 -8.33 6.05 -33.18
N ALA A 167 -8.85 5.11 -32.40
CA ALA A 167 -9.52 3.89 -32.86
C ALA A 167 -8.65 2.91 -33.70
N ASP A 168 -7.32 2.95 -33.59
CA ASP A 168 -6.42 1.99 -34.25
C ASP A 168 -6.41 0.62 -33.55
N THR A 169 -7.48 -0.14 -33.80
CA THR A 169 -7.64 -1.48 -33.20
C THR A 169 -6.64 -2.50 -33.73
N GLU A 170 -6.10 -2.32 -34.94
CA GLU A 170 -5.14 -3.25 -35.53
C GLU A 170 -3.77 -3.11 -34.86
N ALA A 171 -3.29 -1.87 -34.67
CA ALA A 171 -2.05 -1.61 -33.94
C ALA A 171 -2.17 -2.06 -32.47
N PHE A 172 -3.29 -1.76 -31.81
CA PHE A 172 -3.53 -2.23 -30.44
C PHE A 172 -3.42 -3.76 -30.31
N GLN A 173 -3.98 -4.51 -31.27
CA GLN A 173 -3.94 -5.99 -31.26
C GLN A 173 -2.54 -6.57 -31.51
N LYS A 174 -1.66 -5.83 -32.20
CA LYS A 174 -0.23 -6.21 -32.34
C LYS A 174 0.55 -6.03 -31.05
N GLY A 175 0.04 -5.18 -30.16
CA GLY A 175 0.61 -4.87 -28.86
C GLY A 175 1.55 -3.69 -28.93
N VAL A 176 1.35 -2.74 -28.02
CA VAL A 176 2.13 -1.48 -27.95
C VAL A 176 2.54 -1.16 -26.52
N PHE A 177 2.32 -2.06 -25.56
CA PHE A 177 2.59 -1.80 -24.15
C PHE A 177 3.84 -2.55 -23.69
N GLY A 178 4.55 -1.94 -22.76
CA GLY A 178 5.66 -2.54 -22.04
C GLY A 178 5.77 -1.95 -20.63
N VAL A 179 6.91 -2.23 -19.98
CA VAL A 179 7.27 -1.61 -18.70
C VAL A 179 8.53 -0.79 -18.92
N ALA A 180 8.52 0.45 -18.44
CA ALA A 180 9.71 1.27 -18.30
C ALA A 180 10.22 1.20 -16.87
N VAL A 181 11.53 1.01 -16.70
CA VAL A 181 12.23 0.99 -15.41
C VAL A 181 13.26 2.11 -15.44
N ASN A 182 13.16 3.08 -14.53
CA ASN A 182 14.06 4.24 -14.47
C ASN A 182 14.18 4.98 -15.83
N GLY A 183 13.06 5.18 -16.51
CA GLY A 183 13.03 5.82 -17.83
C GLY A 183 13.40 4.90 -19.00
N GLN A 184 13.83 3.66 -18.77
CA GLN A 184 14.21 2.71 -19.82
C GLN A 184 13.14 1.65 -20.05
N ALA A 185 12.54 1.65 -21.24
CA ALA A 185 11.54 0.67 -21.64
C ALA A 185 12.13 -0.70 -21.97
N TRP A 186 11.38 -1.76 -21.65
CA TRP A 186 11.61 -3.08 -22.23
C TRP A 186 11.49 -3.02 -23.76
N GLU A 187 12.33 -3.79 -24.46
CA GLU A 187 12.30 -3.87 -25.92
C GLU A 187 11.06 -4.63 -26.43
N LYS A 188 10.59 -5.61 -25.67
CA LYS A 188 9.48 -6.47 -26.08
C LYS A 188 8.13 -5.82 -25.75
N GLN A 189 7.26 -5.80 -26.76
CA GLN A 189 5.90 -5.30 -26.67
C GLN A 189 4.89 -6.41 -26.34
N PHE A 190 3.81 -6.00 -25.69
CA PHE A 190 2.68 -6.83 -25.30
C PHE A 190 1.37 -6.10 -25.61
N VAL A 191 0.25 -6.84 -25.72
CA VAL A 191 -1.08 -6.25 -25.90
C VAL A 191 -1.42 -5.33 -24.73
N ASN A 192 -1.06 -5.73 -23.52
CA ASN A 192 -1.13 -4.92 -22.31
C ASN A 192 -0.12 -5.44 -21.28
N CYS A 193 0.30 -4.56 -20.36
CA CYS A 193 1.02 -4.93 -19.14
C CYS A 193 0.32 -4.34 -17.91
N TRP A 194 0.48 -4.95 -16.73
CA TRP A 194 -0.07 -4.46 -15.47
C TRP A 194 0.84 -4.77 -14.27
N THR A 195 0.72 -3.94 -13.23
CA THR A 195 1.31 -4.12 -11.90
C THR A 195 2.77 -4.59 -11.93
N PRO A 196 3.71 -3.76 -12.42
CA PRO A 196 5.12 -4.06 -12.25
C PRO A 196 5.45 -4.22 -10.76
N ALA A 197 6.19 -5.26 -10.42
CA ALA A 197 6.60 -5.59 -9.07
C ALA A 197 8.13 -5.77 -9.07
N PHE A 198 8.80 -5.11 -8.13
CA PHE A 198 10.25 -5.26 -7.95
C PHE A 198 10.58 -6.50 -7.12
N ASP A 199 11.77 -7.06 -7.34
CA ASP A 199 12.39 -7.96 -6.38
C ASP A 199 12.84 -7.22 -5.11
N ALA A 200 13.25 -7.98 -4.09
CA ALA A 200 13.66 -7.40 -2.81
C ALA A 200 14.89 -6.47 -2.91
N GLN A 201 15.69 -6.60 -3.98
CA GLN A 201 16.87 -5.79 -4.23
C GLN A 201 16.60 -4.57 -5.14
N GLY A 202 15.40 -4.44 -5.72
CA GLY A 202 15.07 -3.37 -6.66
C GLY A 202 15.76 -3.50 -8.03
N GLN A 203 16.28 -4.69 -8.36
CA GLN A 203 17.09 -4.95 -9.55
C GLN A 203 16.30 -5.59 -10.68
N ARG A 204 15.25 -6.35 -10.33
CA ARG A 204 14.42 -7.09 -11.29
C ARG A 204 12.98 -6.64 -11.20
N VAL A 205 12.28 -6.69 -12.34
CA VAL A 205 10.87 -6.33 -12.43
C VAL A 205 10.08 -7.46 -13.09
N ALA A 206 9.01 -7.89 -12.42
CA ALA A 206 8.02 -8.78 -12.98
C ALA A 206 6.71 -8.03 -13.23
N ALA A 207 5.97 -8.36 -14.28
CA ALA A 207 4.67 -7.77 -14.57
C ALA A 207 3.70 -8.80 -15.14
N GLN A 208 2.41 -8.55 -14.96
CA GLN A 208 1.38 -9.26 -15.71
C GLN A 208 1.42 -8.77 -17.16
N ALA A 209 1.30 -9.67 -18.14
CA ALA A 209 1.16 -9.26 -19.52
C ALA A 209 0.08 -10.08 -20.22
N ARG A 210 -0.54 -9.44 -21.20
CA ARG A 210 -1.39 -10.07 -22.19
C ARG A 210 -0.63 -10.15 -23.50
N THR A 211 -0.41 -11.35 -24.01
CA THR A 211 0.37 -11.61 -25.23
C THR A 211 -0.51 -11.69 -26.49
N SER A 212 -1.80 -11.95 -26.31
CA SER A 212 -2.81 -11.96 -27.37
C SER A 212 -4.16 -11.47 -26.83
N LEU A 213 -5.21 -11.41 -27.65
CA LEU A 213 -6.55 -11.13 -27.13
C LEU A 213 -7.10 -12.17 -26.14
N TYR A 214 -6.42 -13.29 -25.90
CA TYR A 214 -6.94 -14.35 -25.02
C TYR A 214 -5.90 -14.94 -24.07
N ASP A 215 -4.61 -14.68 -24.32
CA ASP A 215 -3.51 -15.30 -23.61
C ASP A 215 -2.80 -14.31 -22.68
N TYR A 216 -2.55 -14.77 -21.46
CA TYR A 216 -1.87 -14.03 -20.41
C TYR A 216 -0.63 -14.79 -19.95
N THR A 217 0.37 -14.05 -19.48
CA THR A 217 1.60 -14.60 -18.91
C THR A 217 2.20 -13.62 -17.90
N ILE A 218 3.25 -14.06 -17.20
CA ILE A 218 4.11 -13.18 -16.41
C ILE A 218 5.37 -12.89 -17.20
N VAL A 219 5.79 -11.64 -17.18
CA VAL A 219 7.01 -11.17 -17.84
C VAL A 219 7.99 -10.75 -16.76
N VAL A 220 9.23 -11.22 -16.86
CA VAL A 220 10.30 -10.85 -15.94
C VAL A 220 11.42 -10.21 -16.76
N ASP A 221 11.74 -8.96 -16.49
CA ASP A 221 12.77 -8.18 -17.18
C ASP A 221 12.60 -8.22 -18.72
N GLY A 222 11.36 -8.01 -19.20
CA GLY A 222 11.00 -8.05 -20.62
C GLY A 222 10.87 -9.46 -21.22
N THR A 223 11.19 -10.51 -20.46
CA THR A 223 11.11 -11.91 -20.92
C THR A 223 9.86 -12.61 -20.37
N PRO A 224 8.88 -12.99 -21.22
CA PRO A 224 7.71 -13.75 -20.77
C PRO A 224 8.09 -15.16 -20.35
N TRP A 225 7.36 -15.72 -19.39
CA TRP A 225 7.34 -17.17 -19.18
C TRP A 225 6.93 -17.90 -20.48
N SER A 226 7.37 -19.15 -20.64
CA SER A 226 7.03 -19.98 -21.80
C SER A 226 5.55 -20.36 -21.83
N GLU A 227 4.91 -20.38 -20.67
CA GLU A 227 3.54 -20.80 -20.46
C GLU A 227 2.56 -19.65 -20.68
N SER A 228 1.38 -20.01 -21.17
CA SER A 228 0.24 -19.10 -21.34
C SER A 228 -0.95 -19.58 -20.53
N TYR A 229 -1.71 -18.62 -20.00
CA TYR A 229 -2.83 -18.84 -19.11
C TYR A 229 -4.06 -18.06 -19.58
N GLY A 230 -5.25 -18.50 -19.17
CA GLY A 230 -6.48 -17.77 -19.49
C GLY A 230 -6.64 -16.46 -18.72
N CYS A 231 -5.87 -16.29 -17.64
CA CYS A 231 -5.68 -15.05 -16.90
C CYS A 231 -4.52 -15.24 -15.90
N VAL A 232 -3.93 -14.14 -15.43
CA VAL A 232 -2.93 -14.11 -14.34
C VAL A 232 -3.28 -12.97 -13.38
N TRP A 233 -2.76 -13.02 -12.15
CA TRP A 233 -2.77 -11.89 -11.21
C TRP A 233 -1.35 -11.38 -10.94
N GLU A 234 -1.26 -10.28 -10.16
CA GLU A 234 0.00 -9.63 -9.76
C GLU A 234 1.10 -10.65 -9.40
N PRO A 235 2.28 -10.57 -10.04
CA PRO A 235 3.42 -11.40 -9.68
C PRO A 235 4.13 -10.87 -8.43
N ARG A 236 4.77 -11.76 -7.67
CA ARG A 236 5.68 -11.39 -6.59
C ARG A 236 6.94 -12.22 -6.63
N PHE A 237 8.06 -11.59 -6.34
CA PHE A 237 9.32 -12.30 -6.13
C PHE A 237 9.30 -12.99 -4.77
N ASN A 238 9.68 -14.25 -4.74
CA ASN A 238 10.01 -14.95 -3.52
C ASN A 238 11.29 -14.34 -2.93
N PRO A 239 11.24 -13.71 -1.74
CA PRO A 239 12.34 -12.91 -1.22
C PRO A 239 13.61 -13.73 -0.91
N ALA A 240 13.48 -15.05 -0.70
CA ALA A 240 14.61 -15.92 -0.40
C ALA A 240 15.26 -16.52 -1.65
N SER A 241 14.50 -16.74 -2.73
CA SER A 241 14.99 -17.44 -3.92
C SER A 241 15.04 -16.60 -5.20
N GLY A 242 14.41 -15.42 -5.22
CA GLY A 242 14.32 -14.57 -6.41
C GLY A 242 13.43 -15.13 -7.53
N LYS A 243 12.73 -16.25 -7.28
CA LYS A 243 11.76 -16.83 -8.20
C LYS A 243 10.47 -16.02 -8.21
N VAL A 244 9.76 -16.00 -9.33
CA VAL A 244 8.52 -15.22 -9.46
C VAL A 244 7.33 -16.14 -9.27
N VAL A 245 6.43 -15.77 -8.36
CA VAL A 245 5.19 -16.47 -8.05
C VAL A 245 4.01 -15.63 -8.54
N ALA A 246 3.00 -16.26 -9.14
CA ALA A 246 1.78 -15.58 -9.53
C ALA A 246 0.57 -16.53 -9.47
N PRO A 247 -0.62 -16.04 -9.08
CA PRO A 247 -1.85 -16.76 -9.31
C PRO A 247 -2.16 -16.83 -10.81
N VAL A 248 -2.57 -18.00 -11.29
CA VAL A 248 -2.81 -18.27 -12.70
C VAL A 248 -4.13 -19.02 -12.91
N ARG A 249 -4.83 -18.72 -14.01
CA ARG A 249 -6.10 -19.37 -14.36
C ARG A 249 -5.91 -20.38 -15.49
N LEU A 250 -6.29 -21.63 -15.21
CA LEU A 250 -6.43 -22.69 -16.19
C LEU A 250 -7.90 -23.06 -16.38
N ALA A 251 -8.19 -23.98 -17.31
CA ALA A 251 -9.55 -24.43 -17.59
C ALA A 251 -10.29 -24.98 -16.36
N SER A 252 -9.57 -25.63 -15.43
CA SER A 252 -10.15 -26.20 -14.21
C SER A 252 -10.39 -25.18 -13.09
N GLY A 253 -9.80 -23.99 -13.17
CA GLY A 253 -9.87 -22.97 -12.13
C GLY A 253 -8.59 -22.17 -11.94
N TRP A 254 -8.55 -21.41 -10.86
CA TRP A 254 -7.39 -20.67 -10.41
C TRP A 254 -6.50 -21.54 -9.52
N GLY A 255 -5.19 -21.42 -9.75
CA GLY A 255 -4.13 -22.00 -8.93
C GLY A 255 -2.99 -21.01 -8.78
N MET A 256 -1.78 -21.52 -8.59
CA MET A 256 -0.58 -20.69 -8.43
C MET A 256 0.58 -21.33 -9.17
N ALA A 257 1.37 -20.49 -9.84
CA ALA A 257 2.58 -20.88 -10.55
C ALA A 257 3.80 -20.17 -9.98
N GLN A 258 4.96 -20.80 -10.13
CA GLN A 258 6.27 -20.21 -9.87
C GLN A 258 7.17 -20.45 -11.09
N ASP A 259 7.68 -19.37 -11.67
CA ASP A 259 8.47 -19.39 -12.92
C ASP A 259 7.81 -20.28 -14.01
N GLY A 260 6.49 -20.11 -14.19
CA GLY A 260 5.72 -20.88 -15.16
C GLY A 260 5.26 -22.28 -14.70
N GLN A 261 5.81 -22.81 -13.60
CA GLN A 261 5.45 -24.15 -13.11
C GLN A 261 4.34 -24.09 -12.08
N ILE A 262 3.29 -24.90 -12.24
CA ILE A 262 2.18 -24.99 -11.27
C ILE A 262 2.67 -25.54 -9.93
N ILE A 263 2.50 -24.75 -8.86
CA ILE A 263 2.83 -25.12 -7.48
C ILE A 263 1.59 -25.38 -6.63
N TRP A 264 0.44 -24.75 -6.95
CA TRP A 264 -0.86 -25.05 -6.34
C TRP A 264 -1.83 -25.52 -7.41
N GLU A 265 -2.49 -26.64 -7.16
CA GLU A 265 -3.50 -27.19 -8.07
C GLU A 265 -4.57 -26.13 -8.43
N PRO A 266 -4.90 -25.98 -9.72
CA PRO A 266 -5.88 -25.00 -10.20
C PRO A 266 -7.31 -25.45 -9.93
N LYS A 267 -7.72 -25.37 -8.66
CA LYS A 267 -9.01 -25.86 -8.15
C LYS A 267 -9.91 -24.78 -7.54
N PHE A 268 -9.41 -23.56 -7.39
CA PHE A 268 -10.19 -22.47 -6.80
C PHE A 268 -11.01 -21.75 -7.87
N VAL A 269 -12.17 -21.23 -7.49
CA VAL A 269 -12.96 -20.31 -8.33
C VAL A 269 -12.26 -18.95 -8.46
N GLN A 270 -11.46 -18.56 -7.46
CA GLN A 270 -10.59 -17.39 -7.46
C GLN A 270 -9.35 -17.63 -6.59
N CYS A 271 -8.19 -17.08 -6.96
CA CYS A 271 -6.97 -17.04 -6.17
C CYS A 271 -6.23 -15.74 -6.47
N TRP A 272 -6.03 -14.86 -5.50
CA TRP A 272 -5.46 -13.52 -5.71
C TRP A 272 -4.83 -12.97 -4.41
N ASN A 273 -4.20 -11.80 -4.47
CA ASN A 273 -3.57 -11.12 -3.32
C ASN A 273 -2.64 -12.05 -2.52
N HIS A 274 -1.77 -12.77 -3.21
CA HIS A 274 -0.84 -13.67 -2.53
C HIS A 274 0.27 -12.90 -1.80
N VAL A 275 0.73 -13.44 -0.67
CA VAL A 275 1.79 -12.88 0.17
C VAL A 275 2.77 -14.00 0.49
N ILE A 276 4.07 -13.68 0.49
CA ILE A 276 5.16 -14.64 0.72
C ILE A 276 5.91 -14.21 1.99
N SER A 277 6.18 -15.14 2.91
CA SER A 277 7.03 -14.89 4.09
C SER A 277 8.45 -14.50 3.67
N GLN A 278 9.19 -13.82 4.55
CA GLN A 278 10.55 -13.35 4.27
C GLN A 278 11.52 -14.52 3.95
N ASP A 279 11.30 -15.67 4.57
CA ASP A 279 12.08 -16.88 4.30
C ASP A 279 11.64 -17.64 3.02
N GLY A 280 10.61 -17.15 2.33
CA GLY A 280 10.11 -17.68 1.06
C GLY A 280 9.32 -18.99 1.17
N LYS A 281 9.08 -19.52 2.38
CA LYS A 281 8.50 -20.87 2.55
C LYS A 281 6.98 -20.88 2.72
N THR A 282 6.41 -19.79 3.23
CA THR A 282 4.98 -19.66 3.43
C THR A 282 4.42 -18.74 2.38
N ILE A 283 3.57 -19.29 1.52
CA ILE A 283 2.78 -18.52 0.56
C ILE A 283 1.33 -18.59 1.03
N ALA A 284 0.72 -17.44 1.29
CA ALA A 284 -0.70 -17.34 1.57
C ALA A 284 -1.39 -16.58 0.43
N ALA A 285 -2.66 -16.86 0.17
CA ALA A 285 -3.46 -16.08 -0.79
C ALA A 285 -4.93 -16.06 -0.37
N ILE A 286 -5.63 -15.02 -0.80
CA ILE A 286 -7.09 -14.98 -0.71
C ILE A 286 -7.63 -15.89 -1.82
N VAL A 287 -8.51 -16.82 -1.47
CA VAL A 287 -9.07 -17.80 -2.41
C VAL A 287 -10.58 -17.88 -2.27
N ALA A 288 -11.26 -18.32 -3.33
CA ALA A 288 -12.64 -18.77 -3.26
C ALA A 288 -12.70 -20.26 -3.64
N PRO A 289 -12.83 -21.18 -2.67
CA PRO A 289 -13.02 -22.61 -2.98
C PRO A 289 -14.31 -22.89 -3.73
N GLU A 290 -15.34 -22.07 -3.49
CA GLU A 290 -16.65 -22.13 -4.14
C GLU A 290 -17.09 -20.72 -4.53
N PHE A 291 -18.02 -20.62 -5.49
CA PHE A 291 -18.50 -19.32 -5.96
C PHE A 291 -19.14 -18.53 -4.82
N GLY A 292 -18.66 -17.30 -4.59
CA GLY A 292 -19.17 -16.42 -3.53
C GLY A 292 -18.72 -16.80 -2.11
N CYS A 293 -17.82 -17.78 -1.95
CA CYS A 293 -17.33 -18.22 -0.64
C CYS A 293 -15.82 -18.09 -0.57
N PHE A 294 -15.34 -16.97 -0.02
CA PHE A 294 -13.92 -16.65 0.13
C PHE A 294 -13.33 -17.19 1.45
N SER A 295 -12.02 -17.42 1.42
CA SER A 295 -11.18 -17.91 2.50
C SER A 295 -9.73 -17.49 2.25
N VAL A 296 -8.81 -17.88 3.14
CA VAL A 296 -7.37 -17.82 2.90
C VAL A 296 -6.87 -19.24 2.64
N ALA A 297 -5.98 -19.40 1.67
CA ALA A 297 -5.17 -20.61 1.50
C ALA A 297 -3.73 -20.34 1.93
N VAL A 298 -3.15 -21.29 2.66
CA VAL A 298 -1.73 -21.28 3.04
C VAL A 298 -1.10 -22.52 2.42
N ASN A 299 -0.09 -22.31 1.57
CA ASN A 299 0.60 -23.37 0.82
C ASN A 299 -0.39 -24.31 0.10
N GLY A 300 -1.41 -23.73 -0.56
CA GLY A 300 -2.41 -24.44 -1.34
C GLY A 300 -3.54 -25.09 -0.54
N GLN A 301 -3.50 -25.00 0.80
CA GLN A 301 -4.54 -25.51 1.69
C GLN A 301 -5.43 -24.38 2.18
N SER A 302 -6.70 -24.38 1.78
CA SER A 302 -7.68 -23.40 2.26
C SER A 302 -8.06 -23.68 3.71
N TRP A 303 -8.19 -22.63 4.53
CA TRP A 303 -8.84 -22.73 5.84
C TRP A 303 -10.26 -23.27 5.69
N SER A 304 -10.87 -23.74 6.78
CA SER A 304 -12.29 -24.17 6.77
C SER A 304 -13.28 -23.01 6.84
N LEU A 305 -12.85 -21.85 7.32
CA LEU A 305 -13.67 -20.64 7.43
C LEU A 305 -14.11 -20.15 6.04
N ARG A 306 -15.34 -19.64 5.94
CA ARG A 306 -15.93 -19.13 4.69
C ARG A 306 -16.63 -17.81 4.97
N PHE A 307 -16.36 -16.82 4.12
CA PHE A 307 -17.00 -15.52 4.16
C PHE A 307 -17.40 -15.08 2.74
N PRO A 308 -18.44 -14.25 2.58
CA PRO A 308 -18.74 -13.59 1.31
C PRO A 308 -17.58 -12.74 0.79
N VAL A 309 -16.80 -12.13 1.69
CA VAL A 309 -15.61 -11.33 1.38
C VAL A 309 -14.48 -11.66 2.34
N VAL A 310 -13.27 -11.78 1.81
CA VAL A 310 -12.02 -11.80 2.58
C VAL A 310 -11.07 -10.78 1.97
N THR A 311 -10.40 -9.99 2.81
CA THR A 311 -9.48 -8.91 2.41
C THR A 311 -8.31 -8.78 3.40
N ASP A 312 -7.36 -7.91 3.08
CA ASP A 312 -6.31 -7.46 4.00
C ASP A 312 -5.45 -8.60 4.56
N LEU A 313 -5.09 -9.54 3.69
CA LEU A 313 -4.21 -10.66 4.02
C LEU A 313 -2.80 -10.17 4.35
N VAL A 314 -2.29 -10.58 5.51
CA VAL A 314 -0.91 -10.34 5.96
C VAL A 314 -0.27 -11.63 6.46
N VAL A 315 1.05 -11.73 6.33
CA VAL A 315 1.86 -12.88 6.75
C VAL A 315 3.07 -12.36 7.55
N SER A 316 3.38 -12.99 8.69
CA SER A 316 4.54 -12.63 9.49
C SER A 316 5.83 -12.94 8.73
N ARG A 317 6.94 -12.29 9.11
CA ARG A 317 8.24 -12.47 8.45
C ARG A 317 8.69 -13.93 8.41
N ASP A 318 8.43 -14.69 9.49
CA ASP A 318 8.73 -16.11 9.61
C ASP A 318 7.65 -17.04 9.01
N GLY A 319 6.52 -16.47 8.56
CA GLY A 319 5.39 -17.23 8.02
C GLY A 319 4.53 -17.95 9.05
N ALA A 320 4.81 -17.83 10.35
CA ALA A 320 4.08 -18.54 11.41
C ALA A 320 2.67 -17.98 11.68
N THR A 321 2.45 -16.70 11.36
CA THR A 321 1.19 -16.01 11.58
C THR A 321 0.65 -15.46 10.28
N VAL A 322 -0.53 -15.94 9.90
CA VAL A 322 -1.29 -15.48 8.74
C VAL A 322 -2.59 -14.89 9.26
N ALA A 323 -2.85 -13.62 8.94
CA ALA A 323 -4.05 -12.93 9.36
C ALA A 323 -4.77 -12.27 8.17
N ALA A 324 -6.08 -12.13 8.27
CA ALA A 324 -6.92 -11.48 7.26
C ALA A 324 -8.19 -10.96 7.92
N LEU A 325 -9.00 -10.23 7.14
CA LEU A 325 -10.35 -9.83 7.55
C LEU A 325 -11.38 -10.61 6.73
N GLY A 326 -12.44 -11.07 7.40
CA GLY A 326 -13.66 -11.55 6.76
C GLY A 326 -14.83 -10.63 7.10
N CYS A 327 -15.76 -10.42 6.16
CA CYS A 327 -16.97 -9.65 6.42
C CYS A 327 -18.18 -10.19 5.65
N VAL A 328 -19.37 -9.78 6.08
CA VAL A 328 -20.67 -10.13 5.47
C VAL A 328 -21.35 -8.82 5.09
N ASP A 329 -21.68 -8.64 3.82
CA ASP A 329 -22.37 -7.44 3.31
C ASP A 329 -21.69 -6.10 3.65
N ASN A 330 -20.35 -6.12 3.72
CA ASN A 330 -19.51 -4.98 4.10
C ASN A 330 -19.78 -4.45 5.54
N ASP A 331 -20.40 -5.29 6.36
CA ASP A 331 -20.65 -5.14 7.78
C ASP A 331 -20.15 -6.41 8.51
N ASP A 332 -20.35 -6.49 9.82
CA ASP A 332 -20.02 -7.67 10.63
C ASP A 332 -18.58 -8.19 10.39
N TRP A 333 -17.61 -7.28 10.45
CA TRP A 333 -16.20 -7.55 10.24
C TRP A 333 -15.65 -8.46 11.35
N GLN A 334 -14.90 -9.48 10.96
CA GLN A 334 -14.19 -10.39 11.84
C GLN A 334 -12.71 -10.50 11.48
N VAL A 335 -11.88 -10.57 12.50
CA VAL A 335 -10.44 -10.80 12.36
C VAL A 335 -10.17 -12.30 12.33
N LEU A 336 -9.46 -12.75 11.30
CA LEU A 336 -9.10 -14.14 11.08
C LEU A 336 -7.60 -14.30 11.31
N VAL A 337 -7.19 -15.23 12.17
CA VAL A 337 -5.78 -15.52 12.44
C VAL A 337 -5.58 -17.03 12.43
N ASN A 338 -4.67 -17.51 11.57
CA ASN A 338 -4.28 -18.92 11.46
C ASN A 338 -5.48 -19.89 11.36
N GLY A 339 -6.47 -19.52 10.53
CA GLY A 339 -7.66 -20.34 10.29
C GLY A 339 -8.70 -20.30 11.41
N ARG A 340 -8.61 -19.37 12.35
CA ARG A 340 -9.59 -19.13 13.41
C ARG A 340 -10.11 -17.70 13.36
N ALA A 341 -11.41 -17.52 13.52
CA ALA A 341 -11.99 -16.19 13.71
C ALA A 341 -11.90 -15.80 15.19
N TRP A 342 -11.54 -14.55 15.47
CA TRP A 342 -11.71 -13.98 16.81
C TRP A 342 -13.19 -13.87 17.15
N SER A 343 -13.52 -13.86 18.44
CA SER A 343 -14.92 -13.85 18.90
C SER A 343 -15.64 -12.52 18.70
N GLY A 344 -14.90 -11.43 18.45
CA GLY A 344 -15.46 -10.10 18.22
C GLY A 344 -16.03 -9.94 16.80
N VAL A 345 -17.04 -9.08 16.68
CA VAL A 345 -17.65 -8.64 15.43
C VAL A 345 -17.80 -7.12 15.48
N TRP A 346 -17.32 -6.44 14.44
CA TRP A 346 -17.21 -4.99 14.39
C TRP A 346 -17.90 -4.43 13.16
N ASP A 347 -18.36 -3.18 13.24
CA ASP A 347 -19.01 -2.51 12.10
C ASP A 347 -17.95 -2.16 11.02
N MET A 348 -16.68 -2.06 11.42
CA MET A 348 -15.53 -1.96 10.54
C MET A 348 -14.27 -2.53 11.22
N ALA A 349 -13.40 -3.15 10.43
CA ALA A 349 -12.03 -3.49 10.82
C ALA A 349 -11.07 -3.08 9.70
N TRP A 350 -9.84 -2.69 10.06
CA TRP A 350 -8.80 -2.32 9.11
C TRP A 350 -7.67 -3.35 9.09
N THR A 351 -6.74 -3.23 8.14
CA THR A 351 -5.65 -4.19 7.91
C THR A 351 -4.97 -4.64 9.21
N PRO A 352 -4.85 -5.96 9.47
CA PRO A 352 -4.13 -6.45 10.63
C PRO A 352 -2.66 -6.06 10.62
N VAL A 353 -2.14 -5.66 11.78
CA VAL A 353 -0.72 -5.32 11.99
C VAL A 353 -0.07 -6.46 12.77
N LEU A 354 1.06 -6.95 12.27
CA LEU A 354 1.82 -8.02 12.91
C LEU A 354 3.04 -7.44 13.64
N SER A 355 3.33 -7.95 14.84
CA SER A 355 4.61 -7.69 15.49
C SER A 355 5.77 -8.22 14.63
N ALA A 356 6.95 -7.60 14.71
CA ALA A 356 8.11 -7.99 13.90
C ALA A 356 8.56 -9.44 14.14
N ALA A 357 8.38 -9.95 15.37
CA ALA A 357 8.65 -11.33 15.75
C ALA A 357 7.51 -12.31 15.36
N GLY A 358 6.41 -11.83 14.79
CA GLY A 358 5.28 -12.65 14.34
C GLY A 358 4.34 -13.17 15.42
N GLY A 359 4.62 -12.91 16.70
CA GLY A 359 3.88 -13.49 17.84
C GLY A 359 2.56 -12.80 18.19
N HIS A 360 2.39 -11.53 17.81
CA HIS A 360 1.21 -10.72 18.14
C HIS A 360 0.55 -10.12 16.90
N VAL A 361 -0.78 -10.01 16.96
CA VAL A 361 -1.64 -9.37 15.95
C VAL A 361 -2.43 -8.24 16.62
N ALA A 362 -2.40 -7.04 16.05
CA ALA A 362 -3.22 -5.91 16.46
C ALA A 362 -4.07 -5.40 15.30
N VAL A 363 -5.31 -5.01 15.58
CA VAL A 363 -6.26 -4.56 14.56
C VAL A 363 -7.01 -3.33 15.05
N LYS A 364 -7.05 -2.27 14.23
CA LYS A 364 -7.95 -1.13 14.43
C LYS A 364 -9.37 -1.59 14.10
N VAL A 365 -10.34 -1.25 14.96
CA VAL A 365 -11.75 -1.61 14.78
C VAL A 365 -12.68 -0.45 15.12
N ARG A 366 -13.91 -0.47 14.57
CA ARG A 366 -14.97 0.48 14.89
C ARG A 366 -16.22 -0.24 15.38
N LYS A 367 -16.83 0.30 16.44
CA LYS A 367 -18.17 -0.08 16.89
C LYS A 367 -18.99 1.17 17.18
N GLY A 368 -20.09 1.34 16.46
CA GLY A 368 -20.83 2.59 16.42
C GLY A 368 -19.96 3.75 15.93
N LYS A 369 -19.88 4.82 16.72
CA LYS A 369 -19.11 6.02 16.40
C LYS A 369 -17.71 6.05 17.03
N ARG A 370 -17.32 4.98 17.73
CA ARG A 370 -16.06 4.92 18.48
C ARG A 370 -15.14 3.89 17.84
N GLU A 371 -13.85 4.16 17.92
CA GLU A 371 -12.78 3.30 17.41
C GLU A 371 -11.90 2.80 18.56
N SER A 372 -11.33 1.61 18.40
CA SER A 372 -10.39 1.03 19.37
C SER A 372 -9.38 0.12 18.66
N VAL A 373 -8.49 -0.49 19.43
CA VAL A 373 -7.55 -1.51 18.97
C VAL A 373 -7.90 -2.84 19.63
N VAL A 374 -7.77 -3.94 18.90
CA VAL A 374 -7.90 -5.29 19.43
C VAL A 374 -6.56 -5.99 19.26
N VAL A 375 -6.04 -6.56 20.33
CA VAL A 375 -4.74 -7.22 20.38
C VAL A 375 -4.94 -8.67 20.77
N ASP A 376 -4.51 -9.60 19.92
CA ASP A 376 -4.64 -11.06 20.14
C ASP A 376 -6.07 -11.48 20.57
N GLY A 377 -7.08 -10.88 19.96
CA GLY A 377 -8.49 -11.14 20.23
C GLY A 377 -9.08 -10.42 21.44
N LYS A 378 -8.30 -9.58 22.13
CA LYS A 378 -8.74 -8.80 23.29
C LYS A 378 -8.87 -7.32 22.93
N PRO A 379 -10.05 -6.70 23.09
CA PRO A 379 -10.20 -5.27 22.89
C PRO A 379 -9.42 -4.48 23.95
N TYR A 380 -8.74 -3.42 23.52
CA TYR A 380 -8.12 -2.45 24.40
C TYR A 380 -9.19 -1.80 25.30
N SER A 381 -8.85 -1.55 26.56
CA SER A 381 -9.82 -1.11 27.58
C SER A 381 -10.42 0.27 27.32
N ARG A 382 -9.85 1.05 26.39
CA ARG A 382 -10.29 2.39 26.03
C ARG A 382 -10.64 2.46 24.55
N ASP A 383 -11.69 3.21 24.25
CA ASP A 383 -12.05 3.64 22.91
C ASP A 383 -11.75 5.13 22.69
N PHE A 384 -11.80 5.56 21.44
CA PHE A 384 -11.42 6.89 20.97
C PHE A 384 -12.45 7.39 19.94
N ASP A 385 -12.44 8.70 19.67
CA ASP A 385 -13.23 9.24 18.56
C ASP A 385 -12.69 8.72 17.22
N GLN A 386 -11.35 8.62 17.12
CA GLN A 386 -10.65 8.00 16.01
C GLN A 386 -9.36 7.34 16.52
N VAL A 387 -8.96 6.23 15.91
CA VAL A 387 -7.67 5.55 16.15
C VAL A 387 -6.92 5.44 14.83
N PHE A 388 -5.61 5.60 14.85
CA PHE A 388 -4.75 5.32 13.69
C PHE A 388 -4.21 3.89 13.77
N ALA A 389 -3.71 3.34 12.66
CA ALA A 389 -3.16 1.99 12.64
C ALA A 389 -2.18 1.78 13.81
N PRO A 390 -2.29 0.71 14.61
CA PRO A 390 -1.38 0.46 15.72
C PRO A 390 0.01 0.08 15.23
N ALA A 391 1.03 0.17 16.09
CA ALA A 391 2.37 -0.33 15.77
C ALA A 391 2.99 -1.05 16.98
N PHE A 392 3.75 -2.12 16.72
CA PHE A 392 4.47 -2.85 17.76
C PHE A 392 5.92 -2.35 17.88
N SER A 393 6.49 -2.45 19.09
CA SER A 393 7.94 -2.37 19.26
C SER A 393 8.62 -3.52 18.52
N GLN A 394 9.92 -3.35 18.21
CA GLN A 394 10.69 -4.38 17.49
C GLN A 394 10.71 -5.73 18.21
N ASP A 395 10.71 -5.73 19.55
CA ASP A 395 10.64 -6.94 20.38
C ASP A 395 9.21 -7.43 20.63
N GLY A 396 8.20 -6.73 20.11
CA GLY A 396 6.78 -7.09 20.20
C GLY A 396 6.15 -6.89 21.58
N LYS A 397 6.86 -6.35 22.58
CA LYS A 397 6.36 -6.22 23.95
C LYS A 397 5.50 -4.99 24.18
N LYS A 398 5.68 -3.95 23.37
CA LYS A 398 4.95 -2.69 23.47
C LYS A 398 4.08 -2.47 22.25
N LEU A 399 2.96 -1.78 22.48
CA LEU A 399 2.03 -1.34 21.46
C LEU A 399 1.92 0.18 21.50
N LEU A 400 2.12 0.82 20.36
CA LEU A 400 1.87 2.23 20.11
C LEU A 400 0.44 2.39 19.58
N ILE A 401 -0.38 3.09 20.35
CA ILE A 401 -1.74 3.50 19.99
C ILE A 401 -1.71 5.01 19.79
N ARG A 402 -2.21 5.46 18.64
CA ARG A 402 -2.40 6.87 18.33
C ARG A 402 -3.89 7.08 18.10
N GLY A 403 -4.44 8.16 18.64
CA GLY A 403 -5.85 8.42 18.46
C GLY A 403 -6.23 9.86 18.73
N ILE A 404 -7.44 10.19 18.32
CA ILE A 404 -8.13 11.41 18.67
C ILE A 404 -9.12 11.05 19.78
N ASP A 405 -9.01 11.71 20.92
CA ASP A 405 -9.98 11.56 22.01
C ASP A 405 -10.35 12.92 22.56
N LYS A 406 -11.65 13.23 22.50
CA LYS A 406 -12.26 14.46 23.04
C LYS A 406 -11.61 15.73 22.50
N GLY A 407 -11.29 15.72 21.19
CA GLY A 407 -10.70 16.87 20.51
C GLY A 407 -9.20 17.05 20.72
N SER A 408 -8.50 16.07 21.29
CA SER A 408 -7.03 16.08 21.40
C SER A 408 -6.41 14.88 20.68
N VAL A 409 -5.21 15.04 20.14
CA VAL A 409 -4.39 13.94 19.62
C VAL A 409 -3.55 13.38 20.75
N VAL A 410 -3.67 12.08 20.97
CA VAL A 410 -2.94 11.36 22.01
C VAL A 410 -2.07 10.26 21.42
N ARG A 411 -0.90 10.09 22.05
CA ARG A 411 0.05 9.03 21.82
C ARG A 411 0.13 8.18 23.08
N ILE A 412 -0.12 6.87 22.98
CA ILE A 412 -0.10 5.94 24.10
C ILE A 412 0.83 4.79 23.76
N VAL A 413 1.77 4.51 24.67
CA VAL A 413 2.55 3.28 24.64
C VAL A 413 2.08 2.38 25.78
N ALA A 414 1.59 1.19 25.44
CA ALA A 414 1.10 0.19 26.38
C ALA A 414 1.94 -1.10 26.29
N ASP A 415 2.00 -1.86 27.39
CA ASP A 415 2.49 -3.24 27.36
C ASP A 415 1.45 -4.13 26.67
N VAL A 416 1.87 -4.99 25.74
CA VAL A 416 0.95 -5.87 24.99
C VAL A 416 0.16 -6.81 25.91
N GLY A 417 0.73 -7.24 27.04
CA GLY A 417 0.01 -8.05 28.03
C GLY A 417 -1.05 -7.29 28.85
N GLN A 418 -1.05 -5.95 28.78
CA GLN A 418 -1.99 -5.05 29.43
C GLN A 418 -2.90 -4.32 28.42
N ALA A 419 -2.64 -4.51 27.12
CA ALA A 419 -3.39 -3.92 26.02
C ALA A 419 -4.54 -4.82 25.54
#